data_AF-A0A7V9INQ9-F1
#
_entry.id   AF-A0A7V9INQ9-F1
#
_cell.length_a   1.000
_cell.length_b   1.000
_cell.length_c   1.000
_cell.angle_alpha   90.00
_cell.angle_beta   90.00
_cell.angle_gamma   90.00
#
_symmetry.space_group_name_H-M   'P 1'
#
loop_
_entity.id
_entity.type
_entity.pdbx_description
1 polymer ?
#
loop_
_entity_poly.entity_id
_entity_poly.type
_entity_poly.pdbx_seq_one_letter_code
_entity_poly.pdbx_strand_id
1 'polypeptide(L)' 'MSEQKPITKVPEGVTRFYTTRQMPPNTQGFVGYETVWKPLQKEVPYKTPKTP' A
#
# COMPACT_ATOMS: atom_id res chain seq x y z
N MET A 1 -2.22 -3.60 -36.58
CA MET A 1 -1.39 -3.25 -35.41
C MET A 1 -2.30 -2.53 -34.44
N SER A 2 -2.83 -3.23 -33.45
CA SER A 2 -3.74 -2.68 -32.45
C SER A 2 -3.02 -1.60 -31.66
N GLU A 3 -3.57 -0.38 -31.67
CA GLU A 3 -3.02 0.79 -31.00
C GLU A 3 -2.74 0.48 -29.53
N GLN A 4 -1.45 0.46 -29.16
CA GLN A 4 -1.00 0.17 -27.81
C GLN A 4 -1.29 1.40 -26.94
N LYS A 5 -2.49 1.43 -26.34
CA LYS A 5 -2.91 2.47 -25.42
C LYS A 5 -1.85 2.60 -24.32
N PRO A 6 -1.32 3.81 -24.04
CA PRO A 6 -0.29 3.97 -23.01
C PRO A 6 -0.82 3.41 -21.70
N ILE A 7 0.01 2.65 -20.99
CA ILE A 7 -0.33 2.04 -19.69
C ILE A 7 -0.54 3.19 -18.70
N THR A 8 -1.76 3.70 -18.61
CA THR A 8 -2.15 4.69 -17.63
C THR A 8 -2.06 4.04 -16.26
N LYS A 9 -1.15 4.55 -15.42
CA LYS A 9 -1.03 4.12 -14.03
C LYS A 9 -2.35 4.40 -13.32
N VAL A 10 -3.01 3.35 -12.83
CA VAL A 10 -4.26 3.51 -12.08
C VAL A 10 -3.94 4.34 -10.83
N PRO A 11 -4.72 5.40 -10.53
CA PRO A 11 -4.52 6.21 -9.34
C PRO A 11 -4.61 5.35 -8.08
N GLU A 12 -3.78 5.65 -7.08
CA GLU A 12 -3.75 4.90 -5.82
C GLU A 12 -5.09 5.04 -5.08
N GLY A 13 -5.63 3.93 -4.60
CA GLY A 13 -6.82 3.92 -3.76
C GLY A 13 -6.45 4.35 -2.34
N VAL A 14 -6.49 5.65 -2.06
CA VAL A 14 -6.18 6.19 -0.72
C VAL A 14 -7.44 6.18 0.13
N THR A 15 -7.47 5.34 1.16
CA THR A 15 -8.49 5.40 2.21
C THR A 15 -7.88 5.86 3.54
N ARG A 16 -8.73 6.12 4.53
CA ARG A 16 -8.32 6.62 5.84
C ARG A 16 -7.33 5.68 6.53
N PHE A 17 -7.49 4.36 6.35
CA PHE A 17 -6.78 3.34 7.12
C PHE A 17 -5.83 2.48 6.29
N TYR A 18 -5.98 2.47 4.97
CA TYR A 18 -5.11 1.72 4.08
C TYR A 18 -4.98 2.41 2.73
N THR A 19 -3.88 2.16 2.04
CA THR A 19 -3.64 2.62 0.68
C THR A 19 -3.48 1.41 -0.21
N THR A 20 -4.30 1.31 -1.25
CA THR A 20 -4.22 0.24 -2.24
C THR A 20 -3.47 0.74 -3.47
N ARG A 21 -2.38 0.07 -3.82
CA ARG A 21 -1.50 0.42 -4.94
C ARG A 21 -1.47 -0.70 -5.96
N GLN A 22 -1.48 -0.32 -7.24
CA GLN A 22 -1.36 -1.26 -8.34
C GLN A 22 0.13 -1.62 -8.55
N MET A 23 0.47 -2.89 -8.35
CA MET A 23 1.83 -3.42 -8.55
C MET A 23 2.22 -3.40 -10.03
N PRO A 24 3.53 -3.39 -10.36
CA PRO A 24 3.98 -3.55 -11.73
C PRO A 24 3.52 -4.90 -12.31
N PRO A 25 3.20 -4.96 -13.62
CA PRO A 25 2.88 -6.22 -14.27
C PRO A 25 4.05 -7.20 -14.14
N ASN A 26 3.77 -8.44 -13.76
CA ASN A 26 4.77 -9.51 -13.76
C ASN A 26 5.07 -9.99 -15.19
N THR A 27 6.04 -10.90 -15.36
CA THR A 27 6.45 -11.45 -16.68
C THR A 27 5.31 -12.16 -17.45
N GLN A 28 4.19 -12.46 -16.78
CA GLN A 28 2.98 -13.06 -17.35
C GLN A 28 1.84 -12.03 -17.56
N GLY A 29 2.09 -10.74 -17.31
CA GLY A 29 1.12 -9.67 -17.50
C GLY A 29 0.09 -9.52 -16.37
N PHE A 30 0.26 -10.21 -15.24
CA PHE A 30 -0.63 -10.03 -14.08
C PHE A 30 -0.28 -8.76 -13.34
N VAL A 31 -1.32 -7.96 -13.10
CA VAL A 31 -1.23 -6.74 -12.33
C VAL A 31 -1.89 -7.00 -10.97
N GLY A 32 -1.07 -7.23 -9.95
CA GLY A 32 -1.56 -7.39 -8.57
C GLY A 32 -1.87 -6.06 -7.90
N TYR A 33 -2.67 -6.10 -6.84
CA TYR A 33 -2.90 -4.95 -5.97
C TYR A 33 -2.29 -5.23 -4.60
N GLU A 34 -1.52 -4.28 -4.09
CA GLU A 34 -0.98 -4.32 -2.74
C GLU A 34 -1.81 -3.39 -1.85
N THR A 35 -2.18 -3.86 -0.66
CA THR A 35 -2.88 -3.04 0.33
C THR A 35 -1.94 -2.80 1.52
N VAL A 36 -1.53 -1.54 1.69
CA VAL A 36 -0.66 -1.09 2.78
C VAL A 36 -1.52 -0.46 3.87
N TRP A 37 -1.48 -1.03 5.07
CA TRP A 37 -2.23 -0.52 6.24
C TRP A 37 -1.44 0.58 6.95
N LYS A 38 -2.14 1.64 7.37
CA LYS A 38 -1.58 2.69 8.20
C LYS A 38 -1.62 2.26 9.68
N PRO A 39 -0.60 2.61 10.48
CA PRO A 39 -0.63 2.32 11.91
C PRO A 39 -1.83 3.02 12.55
N LEU A 40 -2.70 2.25 13.20
CA LEU A 40 -3.93 2.74 13.81
C LEU A 40 -3.68 3.39 15.19
N GLN A 41 -2.61 2.98 15.86
CA GLN A 41 -2.27 3.41 17.20
C GLN A 41 -0.78 3.77 17.25
N LYS A 42 -0.44 4.77 18.06
CA LYS A 42 0.95 5.12 18.31
C LYS A 42 1.56 4.02 19.18
N GLU A 43 2.50 3.26 18.65
CA GLU A 43 3.30 2.36 19.46
C GLU A 43 4.21 3.19 20.37
N VAL A 44 4.03 3.03 21.68
CA VAL A 44 4.91 3.61 22.69
C VAL A 44 5.63 2.45 23.36
N PRO A 45 6.97 2.44 23.40
CA PRO A 45 7.69 1.38 24.09
C PRO A 45 7.31 1.41 25.58
N TYR A 46 7.06 0.22 26.14
CA TYR A 46 6.79 0.06 27.56
C TYR A 46 7.95 0.63 28.37
N LYS A 47 7.65 1.57 29.28
CA LYS A 47 8.61 2.11 30.23
C LYS A 47 8.33 1.49 31.58
N THR A 48 9.30 0.76 32.12
CA THR A 48 9.24 0.25 33.50
C THR A 48 8.97 1.44 34.42
N PRO A 49 7.91 1.40 35.24
CA PRO A 49 7.63 2.48 36.18
C PRO A 49 8.83 2.67 37.11
N LYS A 50 9.18 3.91 37.44
CA LYS A 50 10.20 4.18 38.47
C LYS A 50 9.72 3.52 39.77
N THR A 51 10.60 2.73 40.37
CA THR A 51 10.37 2.14 41.69
C THR A 51 10.00 3.24 42.70
N PRO A 52 9.06 2.96 43.61
CA PRO A 52 8.62 3.93 44.61
C PRO A 52 9.77 4.42 45.50
#